data_AF-T2IGQ0-F1
#
_entry.id   AF-T2IGQ0-F1
#
_cell.length_a   1.000
_cell.length_b   1.000
_cell.length_c   1.000
_cell.angle_alpha   90.00
_cell.angle_beta   90.00
_cell.angle_gamma   90.00
#
_symmetry.space_group_name_H-M   'P 1'
#
loop_
_entity.id
_entity.type
_entity.pdbx_description
1 polymer ?
#
loop_
_entity_poly.entity_id
_entity_poly.type
_entity_poly.pdbx_seq_one_letter_code
_entity_poly.pdbx_strand_id
1 'polypeptide(L)'
;MSLVYLEYANRRNYLDSEFSFVLKDFNLLSPSEQKKFYALMNHISYCMKNQKVDHVAEFEILVQGYQKALVTIIKEPIYNPYGWLKTTVTKKIRDIARKYWGKETIEYKDELGETLLHTKQTNAYTMMQMEQLIDLIFESLSDLNVQILYLHKVEGSTLKEVSEELTSNNGSSLSYPAVRKRYSRMIKDIKENDDFQSIYQSLF
;
A
#
# COMPACT_ATOMS: atom_id res chain seq x y z
N MET A 1 -35.61 26.72 21.44
CA MET A 1 -34.54 25.76 21.07
C MET A 1 -35.21 24.42 20.81
N SER A 2 -35.06 23.81 19.62
CA SER A 2 -35.78 22.55 19.31
C SER A 2 -35.20 21.36 20.09
N LEU A 3 -36.03 20.37 20.43
CA LEU A 3 -35.59 19.15 21.12
C LEU A 3 -34.44 18.44 20.38
N VAL A 4 -34.49 18.44 19.05
CA VAL A 4 -33.44 17.89 18.17
C VAL A 4 -32.10 18.63 18.32
N TYR A 5 -32.13 19.96 18.45
CA TYR A 5 -30.92 20.76 18.67
C TYR A 5 -30.33 20.51 20.05
N LEU A 6 -31.18 20.38 21.07
CA LEU A 6 -30.75 20.07 22.44
C LEU A 6 -30.07 18.69 22.50
N GLU A 7 -30.63 17.70 21.81
CA GLU A 7 -30.08 16.35 21.75
C GLU A 7 -28.73 16.31 21.01
N TYR A 8 -28.62 17.01 19.88
CA TYR A 8 -27.34 17.17 19.18
C TYR A 8 -26.28 17.86 20.05
N ALA A 9 -26.64 18.96 20.72
CA ALA A 9 -25.73 19.70 21.59
C ALA A 9 -25.22 18.82 22.74
N ASN A 10 -26.10 18.02 23.35
CA ASN A 10 -25.72 17.07 24.41
C ASN A 10 -24.75 16.00 23.89
N ARG A 11 -25.01 15.43 22.70
CA ARG A 11 -24.12 14.43 22.08
C ARG A 11 -22.75 15.03 21.75
N ARG A 12 -22.72 16.26 21.25
CA ARG A 12 -21.48 16.98 20.94
C ARG A 12 -20.68 17.30 22.20
N ASN A 13 -21.32 17.83 23.23
CA ASN A 13 -20.66 18.14 24.50
C ASN A 13 -20.07 16.87 25.15
N TYR A 14 -20.80 15.75 25.10
CA TYR A 14 -20.29 14.45 25.56
C TYR A 14 -19.05 14.02 24.76
N LEU A 15 -19.11 14.12 23.43
CA LEU A 15 -17.99 13.78 22.54
C LEU A 15 -16.77 14.66 22.79
N ASP A 16 -16.97 15.98 22.91
CA ASP A 16 -15.92 16.96 23.15
C ASP A 16 -15.28 16.77 24.53
N SER A 17 -16.05 16.37 25.55
CA SER A 17 -15.54 15.98 26.85
C SER A 17 -14.63 14.75 26.74
N GLU A 18 -15.12 13.69 26.09
CA GLU A 18 -14.40 12.42 25.95
C GLU A 18 -13.15 12.53 25.05
N PHE A 19 -13.18 13.39 24.04
CA PHE A 19 -12.04 13.67 23.15
C PHE A 19 -11.26 14.92 23.49
N SER A 20 -11.53 15.54 24.65
CA SER A 20 -10.82 16.74 25.07
C SER A 20 -9.30 16.55 25.08
N PHE A 21 -8.82 15.32 25.33
CA PHE A 21 -7.40 14.97 25.30
C PHE A 21 -6.77 14.97 23.89
N VAL A 22 -7.57 14.93 22.83
CA VAL A 22 -7.11 14.94 21.42
C VAL A 22 -6.83 16.37 20.94
N LEU A 23 -7.54 17.35 21.49
CA LEU A 23 -7.57 18.74 21.00
C LEU A 23 -6.85 19.73 21.90
N LYS A 24 -6.55 19.36 23.15
CA LYS A 24 -5.77 20.18 24.09
C LYS A 24 -4.28 20.07 23.78
N ASP A 25 -3.53 21.13 24.08
CA ASP A 25 -2.08 21.05 24.13
C ASP A 25 -1.64 19.93 25.09
N PHE A 26 -0.65 19.15 24.67
CA PHE A 26 -0.17 17.99 25.42
C PHE A 26 0.24 18.36 26.87
N ASN A 27 0.85 19.54 27.04
CA ASN A 27 1.30 20.05 28.34
C ASN A 27 0.13 20.41 29.29
N LEU A 28 -1.10 20.51 28.77
CA LEU A 28 -2.31 20.82 29.52
C LEU A 28 -3.15 19.58 29.82
N LEU A 29 -2.70 18.39 29.40
CA LEU A 29 -3.39 17.14 29.68
C LEU A 29 -3.10 16.63 31.08
N SER A 30 -4.13 16.13 31.77
CA SER A 30 -3.94 15.38 33.01
C SER A 30 -3.17 14.07 32.75
N PRO A 31 -2.52 13.46 33.76
CA PRO A 31 -1.78 12.21 33.59
C PRO A 31 -2.61 11.05 33.01
N SER A 32 -3.93 11.01 33.30
CA SER A 32 -4.85 10.02 32.74
C SER A 32 -5.12 10.27 31.25
N GLU A 33 -5.34 11.53 30.87
CA GLU A 33 -5.52 11.95 29.48
C GLU A 33 -4.25 11.72 28.64
N GLN A 34 -3.06 12.00 29.20
CA GLN A 34 -1.78 11.71 28.55
C GLN A 34 -1.62 10.21 28.26
N LYS A 35 -1.97 9.33 29.21
CA LYS A 35 -1.94 7.88 28.99
C LYS A 35 -2.87 7.44 27.86
N LYS A 36 -4.10 7.99 27.82
CA LYS A 36 -5.06 7.72 26.73
C LYS A 36 -4.52 8.21 25.39
N PHE A 37 -3.95 9.42 25.35
CA PHE A 37 -3.33 10.00 24.16
C PHE A 37 -2.19 9.13 23.64
N TYR A 38 -1.22 8.78 24.49
CA TYR A 38 -0.11 7.91 24.11
C TYR A 38 -0.57 6.54 23.63
N ALA A 39 -1.54 5.92 24.31
CA ALA A 39 -2.08 4.63 23.90
C ALA A 39 -2.73 4.70 22.50
N LEU A 40 -3.41 5.80 22.19
CA LEU A 40 -4.02 6.03 20.90
C LEU A 40 -2.98 6.31 19.80
N MET A 41 -2.00 7.15 20.08
CA MET A 41 -0.90 7.44 19.14
C MET A 41 -0.08 6.18 18.85
N ASN A 42 0.31 5.43 19.87
CA ASN A 42 1.02 4.15 19.70
C ASN A 42 0.20 3.15 18.86
N HIS A 43 -1.13 3.11 19.06
CA HIS A 43 -2.01 2.29 18.25
C HIS A 43 -2.02 2.73 16.79
N ILE A 44 -2.09 4.04 16.52
CA ILE A 44 -2.04 4.61 15.17
C ILE A 44 -0.70 4.27 14.50
N SER A 45 0.43 4.57 15.14
CA SER A 45 1.76 4.27 14.60
C SER A 45 1.95 2.78 14.33
N TYR A 46 1.48 1.91 15.23
CA TYR A 46 1.51 0.46 15.03
C TYR A 46 0.68 0.02 13.81
N CYS A 47 -0.54 0.54 13.67
CA CYS A 47 -1.39 0.24 12.52
C CYS A 47 -0.79 0.75 11.20
N MET A 48 -0.22 1.96 11.19
CA MET A 48 0.42 2.55 10.02
C MET A 48 1.64 1.74 9.58
N LYS A 49 2.52 1.37 10.53
CA LYS A 49 3.68 0.51 10.27
C LYS A 49 3.26 -0.83 9.65
N ASN A 50 2.26 -1.48 10.22
CA ASN A 50 1.78 -2.78 9.72
C ASN A 50 1.12 -2.70 8.33
N GLN A 51 0.54 -1.56 7.99
CA GLN A 51 -0.12 -1.32 6.70
C GLN A 51 0.77 -0.58 5.71
N LYS A 52 2.05 -0.32 6.04
CA LYS A 52 3.03 0.43 5.23
C LYS A 52 2.49 1.81 4.78
N VAL A 53 1.92 2.55 5.73
CA VAL A 53 1.47 3.94 5.51
C VAL A 53 2.49 4.87 6.17
N ASP A 54 3.20 5.63 5.36
CA ASP A 54 4.30 6.54 5.73
C ASP A 54 4.08 7.99 5.25
N HIS A 55 3.27 8.19 4.22
CA HIS A 55 2.99 9.48 3.57
C HIS A 55 1.93 10.36 4.27
N VAL A 56 1.42 9.96 5.44
CA VAL A 56 0.41 10.71 6.22
C VAL A 56 0.87 10.74 7.66
N ALA A 57 0.80 11.88 8.35
CA ALA A 57 1.18 11.97 9.76
C ALA A 57 0.12 11.35 10.68
N GLU A 58 0.53 10.77 11.82
CA GLU A 58 -0.41 10.16 12.78
C GLU A 58 -1.48 11.14 13.28
N PHE A 59 -1.10 12.41 13.45
CA PHE A 59 -2.01 13.45 13.90
C PHE A 59 -3.12 13.73 12.86
N GLU A 60 -2.82 13.66 11.56
CA GLU A 60 -3.83 13.83 10.52
C GLU A 60 -4.88 12.71 10.54
N ILE A 61 -4.46 11.48 10.79
CA ILE A 61 -5.37 10.34 10.97
C ILE A 61 -6.31 10.57 12.16
N LEU A 62 -5.77 11.11 13.24
CA LEU A 62 -6.51 11.41 14.46
C LEU A 62 -7.56 12.51 14.23
N VAL A 63 -7.17 13.61 13.57
CA VAL A 63 -8.08 14.72 13.19
C VAL A 63 -9.21 14.23 12.29
N GLN A 64 -8.89 13.40 11.29
CA GLN A 64 -9.91 12.82 10.41
C GLN A 64 -10.88 11.89 11.17
N GLY A 65 -10.38 11.17 12.17
CA GLY A 65 -11.21 10.36 13.07
C GLY A 65 -12.19 11.22 13.87
N TYR A 66 -11.73 12.34 14.42
CA TYR A 66 -12.55 13.31 15.15
C TYR A 66 -13.61 13.97 14.24
N GLN A 67 -13.23 14.44 13.05
CA GLN A 67 -14.17 15.00 12.06
C GLN A 67 -15.28 14.00 11.70
N LYS A 68 -14.93 12.72 11.52
CA LYS A 68 -15.92 11.68 11.26
C LYS A 68 -16.89 11.50 12.43
N ALA A 69 -16.40 11.57 13.66
CA ALA A 69 -17.25 11.48 14.85
C ALA A 69 -18.27 12.63 14.90
N LEU A 70 -17.86 13.87 14.59
CA LEU A 70 -18.76 15.02 14.51
C LEU A 70 -19.90 14.83 13.49
N VAL A 71 -19.62 14.19 12.36
CA VAL A 71 -20.64 13.88 11.34
C VAL A 71 -21.55 12.74 11.80
N THR A 72 -21.00 11.74 12.48
CA THR A 72 -21.76 10.58 12.98
C THR A 72 -22.77 10.98 14.06
N ILE A 73 -22.40 11.84 15.01
CA ILE A 73 -23.29 12.24 16.12
C ILE A 73 -24.57 12.98 15.68
N ILE A 74 -24.57 13.57 14.48
CA ILE A 74 -25.75 14.17 13.85
C ILE A 74 -26.80 13.09 13.56
N LYS A 75 -26.35 11.89 13.17
CA LYS A 75 -27.21 10.78 12.77
C LYS A 75 -27.53 9.85 13.93
N GLU A 76 -26.53 9.49 14.72
CA GLU A 76 -26.65 8.47 15.78
C GLU A 76 -25.70 8.73 16.96
N PRO A 77 -26.06 8.32 18.19
CA PRO A 77 -25.18 8.48 19.35
C PRO A 77 -23.95 7.55 19.28
N ILE A 78 -22.82 8.04 19.80
CA ILE A 78 -21.60 7.26 19.99
C ILE A 78 -21.45 6.96 21.48
N TYR A 79 -21.72 5.72 21.89
CA TYR A 79 -21.72 5.32 23.31
C TYR A 79 -20.34 5.06 23.90
N ASN A 80 -19.35 4.68 23.08
CA ASN A 80 -17.95 4.49 23.51
C ASN A 80 -17.02 5.27 22.56
N PRO A 81 -16.84 6.59 22.80
CA PRO A 81 -16.06 7.44 21.90
C PRO A 81 -14.63 6.95 21.69
N TYR A 82 -13.93 6.53 22.75
CA TYR A 82 -12.54 6.06 22.65
C TYR A 82 -12.41 4.78 21.80
N GLY A 83 -13.26 3.77 22.07
CA GLY A 83 -13.27 2.53 21.29
C GLY A 83 -13.71 2.75 19.84
N TRP A 84 -14.67 3.65 19.63
CA TRP A 84 -15.11 4.06 18.31
C TRP A 84 -13.98 4.74 17.53
N LEU A 85 -13.26 5.68 18.15
CA LEU A 85 -12.14 6.39 17.53
C LEU A 85 -11.03 5.41 17.12
N LYS A 86 -10.65 4.49 18.02
CA LYS A 86 -9.66 3.44 17.74
C LYS A 86 -10.05 2.59 16.53
N THR A 87 -11.33 2.24 16.41
CA THR A 87 -11.85 1.47 15.27
C THR A 87 -11.84 2.30 13.99
N THR A 88 -12.23 3.57 14.08
CA THR A 88 -12.29 4.51 12.96
C THR A 88 -10.90 4.78 12.37
N VAL A 89 -9.90 5.08 13.20
CA VAL A 89 -8.53 5.30 12.73
C VAL A 89 -7.95 4.05 12.08
N THR A 90 -8.21 2.86 12.65
CA THR A 90 -7.77 1.58 12.05
C THR A 90 -8.36 1.36 10.65
N LYS A 91 -9.67 1.59 10.50
CA LYS A 91 -10.35 1.49 9.20
C LYS A 91 -9.79 2.52 8.21
N LYS A 92 -9.55 3.75 8.68
CA LYS A 92 -9.01 4.83 7.86
C LYS A 92 -7.61 4.53 7.34
N ILE A 93 -6.71 4.06 8.21
CA ILE A 93 -5.36 3.63 7.83
C ILE A 93 -5.43 2.51 6.79
N ARG A 94 -6.33 1.53 6.98
CA ARG A 94 -6.53 0.45 6.00
C ARG A 94 -7.06 0.99 4.65
N ASP A 95 -7.96 1.96 4.67
CA ASP A 95 -8.48 2.56 3.44
C ASP A 95 -7.42 3.39 2.71
N ILE A 96 -6.55 4.09 3.45
CA ILE A 96 -5.36 4.75 2.90
C ILE A 96 -4.44 3.69 2.27
N ALA A 97 -4.04 2.68 3.04
CA ALA A 97 -3.19 1.60 2.54
C ALA A 97 -3.75 0.95 1.27
N ARG A 98 -5.06 0.67 1.20
CA ARG A 98 -5.71 0.15 -0.01
C ARG A 98 -5.66 1.10 -1.21
N LYS A 99 -5.83 2.41 -0.98
CA LYS A 99 -5.76 3.41 -2.06
C LYS A 99 -4.37 3.53 -2.67
N TYR A 100 -3.34 3.29 -1.85
CA TYR A 100 -1.94 3.32 -2.26
C TYR A 100 -1.36 1.92 -2.54
N TRP A 101 -2.16 0.86 -2.38
CA TRP A 101 -1.74 -0.48 -2.74
C TRP A 101 -1.63 -0.57 -4.26
N GLY A 102 -0.40 -0.61 -4.76
CA GLY A 102 -0.09 -0.58 -6.19
C GLY A 102 0.07 0.81 -6.80
N LYS A 103 0.10 1.88 -5.99
CA LYS A 103 0.49 3.23 -6.45
C LYS A 103 1.83 3.60 -5.82
N GLU A 104 2.83 3.91 -6.63
CA GLU A 104 4.12 4.40 -6.14
C GLU A 104 3.92 5.71 -5.38
N THR A 105 4.43 5.77 -4.14
CA THR A 105 4.46 6.98 -3.33
C THR A 105 5.49 7.94 -3.92
N ILE A 106 5.00 9.02 -4.54
CA ILE A 106 5.86 10.12 -5.01
C ILE A 106 6.05 11.08 -3.82
N GLU A 107 7.23 11.05 -3.19
CA GLU A 107 7.60 12.07 -2.20
C GLU A 107 8.06 13.34 -2.92
N TYR A 108 7.40 14.46 -2.64
CA TYR A 108 7.85 15.77 -3.07
C TYR A 108 8.65 16.41 -1.94
N LYS A 109 9.92 16.74 -2.20
CA LYS A 109 10.69 17.66 -1.34
C LYS A 109 10.46 19.09 -1.83
N ASP A 110 9.85 19.90 -0.98
CA ASP A 110 9.44 21.29 -1.25
C ASP A 110 10.61 22.26 -1.52
N GLU A 111 11.88 21.84 -1.40
CA GLU A 111 13.02 22.76 -1.51
C GLU A 111 13.74 22.76 -2.87
N LEU A 112 13.47 21.81 -3.77
CA LEU A 112 14.21 21.72 -5.04
C LEU A 112 13.38 21.50 -6.30
N GLY A 113 12.05 21.35 -6.21
CA GLY A 113 11.20 21.15 -7.39
C GLY A 113 11.51 19.87 -8.20
N GLU A 114 12.42 19.03 -7.73
CA GLU A 114 12.79 17.77 -8.35
C GLU A 114 12.11 16.63 -7.59
N THR A 115 11.31 15.87 -8.32
CA THR A 115 10.74 14.60 -7.88
C THR A 115 11.87 13.61 -7.62
N LEU A 116 12.23 13.42 -6.34
CA LEU A 116 13.05 12.30 -5.93
C LEU A 116 12.17 11.05 -5.96
N LEU A 117 12.18 10.37 -7.11
CA LEU A 117 11.93 8.94 -7.11
C LEU A 117 12.94 8.34 -6.12
N HIS A 118 12.47 7.89 -4.96
CA HIS A 118 13.21 6.94 -4.13
C HIS A 118 13.27 5.62 -4.91
N THR A 119 14.03 5.62 -6.00
CA THR A 119 14.72 4.42 -6.41
C THR A 119 15.48 4.01 -5.17
N LYS A 120 15.09 2.87 -4.58
CA LYS A 120 16.02 2.11 -3.74
C LYS A 120 17.33 2.18 -4.51
N GLN A 121 18.37 2.78 -3.94
CA GLN A 121 19.68 2.82 -4.58
C GLN A 121 20.15 1.37 -4.67
N THR A 122 19.69 0.67 -5.70
CA THR A 122 20.27 -0.57 -6.18
C THR A 122 21.66 -0.13 -6.59
N ASN A 123 22.67 -0.50 -5.81
CA ASN A 123 24.06 -0.19 -6.13
C ASN A 123 24.30 -0.57 -7.60
N ALA A 124 25.01 0.25 -8.38
CA ALA A 124 25.28 0.00 -9.80
C ALA A 124 25.79 -1.43 -10.05
N TYR A 125 26.55 -1.98 -9.10
CA TYR A 125 26.99 -3.38 -9.10
C TYR A 125 25.82 -4.38 -9.08
N THR A 126 24.84 -4.18 -8.21
CA THR A 126 23.62 -5.00 -8.13
C THR A 126 22.77 -4.85 -9.40
N MET A 127 22.71 -3.66 -10.01
CA MET A 127 22.02 -3.46 -11.30
C MET A 127 22.70 -4.24 -12.43
N MET A 128 24.03 -4.15 -12.53
CA MET A 128 24.81 -4.91 -13.53
C MET A 128 24.64 -6.43 -13.37
N GLN A 129 24.62 -6.93 -12.13
CA GLN A 129 24.40 -8.35 -11.86
C GLN A 129 22.94 -8.79 -12.15
N MET A 130 21.96 -7.90 -11.95
CA MET A 130 20.57 -8.16 -12.35
C MET A 130 20.41 -8.21 -13.87
N GLU A 131 21.07 -7.31 -14.60
CA GLU A 131 21.09 -7.34 -16.08
C GLU A 131 21.73 -8.64 -16.60
N GLN A 132 22.88 -9.04 -16.03
CA GLN A 132 23.52 -10.32 -16.37
C GLN A 132 22.61 -11.53 -16.09
N LEU A 133 21.88 -11.52 -14.97
CA LEU A 133 20.93 -12.59 -14.66
C LEU A 133 19.77 -12.62 -15.67
N ILE A 134 19.29 -11.46 -16.10
CA ILE A 134 18.25 -11.35 -17.13
C ILE A 134 18.78 -11.91 -18.45
N ASP A 135 19.95 -11.46 -18.92
CA ASP A 135 20.53 -11.93 -20.18
C ASP A 135 20.72 -13.46 -20.18
N LEU A 136 21.24 -14.03 -19.10
CA LEU A 136 21.39 -15.49 -18.95
C LEU A 136 20.05 -16.23 -19.00
N ILE A 137 19.01 -15.68 -18.37
CA ILE A 137 17.65 -16.25 -18.46
C ILE A 137 17.17 -16.21 -19.90
N PHE A 138 17.33 -15.10 -20.61
CA PHE A 138 16.88 -14.97 -22.00
C PHE A 138 17.66 -15.89 -22.94
N GLU A 139 18.98 -16.02 -22.79
CA GLU A 139 19.84 -16.93 -23.56
C GLU A 139 19.49 -18.41 -23.34
N SER A 140 19.01 -18.77 -22.14
CA SER A 140 18.62 -20.16 -21.83
C SER A 140 17.27 -20.57 -22.43
N LEU A 141 16.48 -19.62 -22.93
CA LEU A 141 15.12 -19.83 -23.40
C LEU A 141 15.07 -19.91 -24.93
N SER A 142 14.17 -20.75 -25.45
CA SER A 142 13.85 -20.72 -26.89
C SER A 142 13.26 -19.36 -27.30
N ASP A 143 13.45 -18.92 -28.55
CA ASP A 143 12.91 -17.66 -29.09
C ASP A 143 11.42 -17.44 -28.77
N LEU A 144 10.61 -18.50 -28.89
CA LEU A 144 9.18 -18.44 -28.57
C LEU A 144 8.91 -18.19 -27.07
N ASN A 145 9.74 -18.74 -26.18
CA ASN A 145 9.63 -18.51 -24.73
C ASN A 145 10.11 -17.10 -24.37
N VAL A 146 11.19 -16.64 -25.00
CA VAL A 146 11.66 -15.25 -24.89
C VAL A 146 10.54 -14.29 -25.28
N GLN A 147 9.88 -14.52 -26.42
CA GLN A 147 8.79 -13.68 -26.89
C GLN A 147 7.59 -13.69 -25.93
N ILE A 148 7.18 -14.87 -25.44
CA ILE A 148 6.10 -14.99 -24.43
C ILE A 148 6.48 -14.25 -23.13
N LEU A 149 7.71 -14.40 -22.66
CA LEU A 149 8.18 -13.77 -21.43
C LEU A 149 8.24 -12.24 -21.58
N TYR A 150 8.78 -11.75 -22.68
CA TYR A 150 8.90 -10.33 -22.99
C TYR A 150 7.53 -9.65 -23.06
N LEU A 151 6.62 -10.15 -23.89
CA LEU A 151 5.26 -9.57 -24.03
C LEU A 151 4.52 -9.55 -22.67
N HIS A 152 4.67 -10.60 -21.86
CA HIS A 152 3.96 -10.69 -20.59
C HIS A 152 4.61 -9.89 -19.44
N LYS A 153 5.95 -9.82 -19.37
CA LYS A 153 6.68 -9.23 -18.24
C LYS A 153 7.24 -7.85 -18.49
N VAL A 154 7.60 -7.55 -19.73
CA VAL A 154 8.16 -6.25 -20.12
C VAL A 154 7.06 -5.34 -20.63
N GLU A 155 6.22 -5.82 -21.55
CA GLU A 155 5.14 -5.01 -22.14
C GLU A 155 3.83 -5.03 -21.32
N GLY A 156 3.69 -5.99 -20.40
CA GLY A 156 2.56 -6.06 -19.48
C GLY A 156 1.28 -6.68 -20.06
N SER A 157 1.36 -7.30 -21.25
CA SER A 157 0.22 -7.99 -21.88
C SER A 157 -0.25 -9.17 -21.04
N THR A 158 -1.56 -9.39 -20.99
CA THR A 158 -2.13 -10.61 -20.38
C THR A 158 -1.76 -11.83 -21.21
N LEU A 159 -1.67 -13.02 -20.60
CA LEU A 159 -1.35 -14.25 -21.35
C LEU A 159 -2.36 -14.58 -22.47
N LYS A 160 -3.57 -14.01 -22.41
CA LYS A 160 -4.56 -14.11 -23.48
C LYS A 160 -4.19 -13.20 -24.65
N GLU A 161 -3.87 -11.95 -24.39
CA GLU A 161 -3.37 -11.00 -25.41
C GLU A 161 -2.08 -11.51 -26.05
N VAL A 162 -1.15 -12.08 -25.27
CA VAL A 162 0.05 -12.74 -25.79
C VAL A 162 -0.28 -13.83 -26.81
N SER A 163 -1.31 -14.65 -26.55
CA SER A 163 -1.72 -15.69 -27.52
C SER A 163 -2.31 -15.10 -28.80
N GLU A 164 -3.02 -13.98 -28.71
CA GLU A 164 -3.61 -13.27 -29.85
C GLU A 164 -2.50 -12.58 -30.68
N GLU A 165 -1.52 -11.99 -30.02
CA GLU A 165 -0.39 -11.28 -30.63
C GLU A 165 0.61 -12.22 -31.32
N LEU A 166 0.90 -13.38 -30.70
CA LEU A 166 1.68 -14.45 -31.32
C LEU A 166 1.01 -15.04 -32.56
N THR A 167 -0.32 -15.03 -32.60
CA THR A 167 -1.10 -15.45 -33.78
C THR A 167 -1.00 -14.40 -34.88
N SER A 168 -1.04 -13.12 -34.50
CA SER A 168 -1.04 -11.98 -35.41
C SER A 168 0.33 -11.74 -36.09
N ASN A 169 1.43 -11.89 -35.34
CA ASN A 169 2.78 -11.53 -35.81
C ASN A 169 3.55 -12.69 -36.45
N ASN A 170 3.34 -13.93 -36.00
CA ASN A 170 4.16 -15.09 -36.39
C ASN A 170 3.38 -16.23 -37.06
N GLY A 171 2.06 -16.07 -37.26
CA GLY A 171 1.19 -17.15 -37.73
C GLY A 171 1.14 -18.36 -36.78
N SER A 172 1.59 -18.21 -35.54
CA SER A 172 1.68 -19.30 -34.58
C SER A 172 0.30 -19.61 -34.01
N SER A 173 -0.12 -20.88 -34.08
CA SER A 173 -1.45 -21.35 -33.66
C SER A 173 -1.56 -21.70 -32.18
N LEU A 174 -0.73 -21.07 -31.34
CA LEU A 174 -0.70 -21.39 -29.91
C LEU A 174 -1.93 -20.82 -29.22
N SER A 175 -2.88 -21.70 -28.97
CA SER A 175 -4.06 -21.37 -28.17
C SER A 175 -3.66 -20.87 -26.78
N TYR A 176 -4.49 -20.00 -26.21
CA TYR A 176 -4.30 -19.48 -24.85
C TYR A 176 -3.95 -20.57 -23.80
N PRO A 177 -4.61 -21.74 -23.76
CA PRO A 177 -4.21 -22.82 -22.83
C PRO A 177 -2.78 -23.32 -23.04
N ALA A 178 -2.32 -23.40 -24.30
CA ALA A 178 -0.96 -23.81 -24.63
C ALA A 178 0.07 -22.78 -24.18
N VAL A 179 -0.19 -21.48 -24.43
CA VAL A 179 0.63 -20.36 -23.95
C VAL A 179 0.70 -20.37 -22.42
N ARG A 180 -0.44 -20.49 -21.74
CA ARG A 180 -0.50 -20.55 -20.27
C ARG A 180 0.32 -21.71 -19.71
N LYS A 181 0.17 -22.91 -20.27
CA LYS A 181 0.89 -24.11 -19.82
C LYS A 181 2.39 -23.99 -20.07
N ARG A 182 2.78 -23.46 -21.23
CA ARG A 182 4.19 -23.21 -21.59
C ARG A 182 4.81 -22.18 -20.66
N TYR A 183 4.12 -21.06 -20.42
CA TYR A 183 4.55 -20.03 -19.48
C TYR A 183 4.71 -20.58 -18.05
N SER A 184 3.76 -21.36 -17.54
CA SER A 184 3.88 -21.98 -16.21
C SER A 184 5.09 -22.91 -16.09
N ARG A 185 5.39 -23.71 -17.13
CA ARG A 185 6.58 -24.57 -17.14
C ARG A 185 7.84 -23.74 -17.18
N MET A 186 7.92 -22.78 -18.11
CA MET A 186 9.05 -21.86 -18.24
C MET A 186 9.38 -21.15 -16.93
N ILE A 187 8.39 -20.57 -16.24
CA ILE A 187 8.61 -19.91 -14.95
C ILE A 187 9.05 -20.90 -13.87
N LYS A 188 8.54 -22.14 -13.89
CA LYS A 188 8.99 -23.18 -12.98
C LYS A 188 10.45 -23.54 -13.23
N ASP A 189 10.82 -23.76 -14.49
CA ASP A 189 12.18 -24.13 -14.89
C ASP A 189 13.18 -23.01 -14.54
N ILE A 190 12.82 -21.74 -14.73
CA ILE A 190 13.65 -20.59 -14.31
C ILE A 190 13.82 -20.54 -12.77
N LYS A 191 12.77 -20.84 -12.01
CA LYS A 191 12.82 -20.80 -10.53
C LYS A 191 13.58 -21.97 -9.92
N GLU A 192 13.56 -23.12 -10.57
CA GLU A 192 14.21 -24.35 -10.10
C GLU A 192 15.64 -24.50 -10.66
N ASN A 193 16.11 -23.56 -11.49
CA ASN A 193 17.47 -23.55 -11.99
C ASN A 193 18.46 -23.10 -10.91
N ASP A 194 19.37 -24.00 -10.53
CA ASP A 194 20.35 -23.79 -9.45
C ASP A 194 21.28 -22.59 -9.71
N ASP A 195 21.70 -22.36 -10.96
CA ASP A 195 22.58 -21.25 -11.33
C ASP A 195 21.86 -19.90 -11.16
N PHE A 196 20.60 -19.81 -11.61
CA PHE A 196 19.79 -18.60 -11.45
C PHE A 196 19.47 -18.31 -9.99
N GLN A 197 19.18 -19.34 -9.18
CA GLN A 197 18.94 -19.19 -7.75
C GLN A 197 20.20 -18.74 -7.00
N SER A 198 21.37 -19.30 -7.34
CA SER A 198 22.65 -18.92 -6.75
C SER A 198 22.98 -17.44 -7.01
N ILE A 199 22.83 -16.98 -8.26
CA ILE A 199 23.03 -15.57 -8.63
C ILE A 199 22.01 -14.68 -7.93
N TYR A 200 20.73 -15.06 -7.93
CA TYR A 200 19.67 -14.30 -7.26
C TYR A 200 19.90 -14.16 -5.74
N GLN A 201 20.36 -15.22 -5.06
CA GLN A 201 20.69 -15.18 -3.63
C GLN A 201 21.92 -14.33 -3.34
N SER A 202 22.87 -14.21 -4.27
CA SER A 202 24.02 -13.32 -4.09
C SER A 202 23.65 -11.82 -4.13
N LEU A 203 22.45 -11.48 -4.63
CA LEU A 203 21.95 -10.12 -4.77
C LEU A 203 21.18 -9.61 -3.54
N PHE A 204 20.80 -10.48 -2.59
CA PHE A 204 19.92 -10.18 -1.45
C PHE A 204 20.37 -10.84 -0.13
#